data_AF-B9M334-F1
#
_entry.id   AF-B9M334-F1
#
_cell.length_a   1.000
_cell.length_b   1.000
_cell.length_c   1.000
_cell.angle_alpha   90.00
_cell.angle_beta   90.00
_cell.angle_gamma   90.00
#
_symmetry.space_group_name_H-M   'P 1'
#
loop_
_entity.id
_entity.type
_entity.pdbx_description
1 polymer ?
#
loop_
_entity_poly.entity_id
_entity_poly.type
_entity_poly.pdbx_seq_one_letter_code
_entity_poly.pdbx_strand_id
1 'polypeptide(L)'
;MEAIKTFCITMAAALSFVLSVPLHAAEVKVLDDLDKTIHADAIKDRCSRYQQASLALQKSLDELNTDEEISSIFRINKVLAQVAQSEKMMARTSEELAELNGYLTVNKEKLVTNGLEMFLPLAKLNDVGYKGYEEALKAYLAAFNDMLEYSKSNMPALRVGRKAEMDAYDNLYSRYVAATDRQGEAYTRWSQFLLDFFQEYPLLRPYLEQKPKKEEMS
;
A
#
# COMPACT_ATOMS: atom_id res chain seq x y z
N MET A 1 -82.13 -32.90 7.53
CA MET A 1 -80.70 -33.07 7.85
C MET A 1 -79.92 -33.04 6.53
N GLU A 2 -79.96 -31.90 5.85
CA GLU A 2 -79.27 -31.63 4.58
C GLU A 2 -78.86 -30.14 4.56
N ALA A 3 -77.98 -29.76 5.47
CA ALA A 3 -77.46 -28.40 5.57
C ALA A 3 -75.94 -28.41 5.86
N ILE A 4 -75.21 -29.38 5.29
CA ILE A 4 -73.75 -29.49 5.43
C ILE A 4 -73.13 -29.89 4.08
N LYS A 5 -73.47 -29.16 3.00
CA LYS A 5 -72.78 -29.30 1.69
C LYS A 5 -72.51 -27.99 0.95
N THR A 6 -72.69 -26.83 1.58
CA THR A 6 -72.54 -25.51 0.90
C THR A 6 -71.60 -24.56 1.64
N PHE A 7 -70.51 -25.07 2.24
CA PHE A 7 -69.51 -24.21 2.89
C PHE A 7 -68.05 -24.51 2.52
N CYS A 8 -67.77 -25.44 1.61
CA CYS A 8 -66.39 -25.84 1.26
C CYS A 8 -65.93 -25.46 -0.15
N ILE A 9 -66.70 -24.69 -0.93
CA ILE A 9 -66.34 -24.38 -2.34
C ILE A 9 -65.98 -22.89 -2.56
N THR A 10 -66.29 -21.99 -1.63
CA THR A 10 -65.94 -20.55 -1.72
C THR A 10 -64.68 -20.17 -0.94
N MET A 11 -63.88 -21.13 -0.49
CA MET A 11 -62.58 -20.87 0.16
C MET A 11 -61.39 -21.50 -0.57
N ALA A 12 -61.56 -21.85 -1.86
CA ALA A 12 -60.49 -22.34 -2.72
C ALA A 12 -60.15 -21.38 -3.88
N ALA A 13 -60.94 -20.32 -4.11
CA ALA A 13 -60.71 -19.35 -5.19
C ALA A 13 -60.09 -18.02 -4.72
N ALA A 14 -60.02 -17.75 -3.41
CA ALA A 14 -59.42 -16.53 -2.87
C ALA A 14 -57.95 -16.71 -2.44
N LEU A 15 -57.39 -17.91 -2.54
CA LEU A 15 -56.00 -18.22 -2.17
C LEU A 15 -55.10 -18.55 -3.38
N SER A 16 -55.52 -18.19 -4.59
CA SER A 16 -54.70 -18.34 -5.81
C SER A 16 -54.32 -17.01 -6.46
N PHE A 17 -54.58 -15.88 -5.79
CA PHE A 17 -54.31 -14.54 -6.34
C PHE A 17 -53.45 -13.64 -5.44
N VAL A 18 -52.76 -14.21 -4.46
CA VAL A 18 -51.79 -13.49 -3.64
C VAL A 18 -50.53 -14.35 -3.58
N LEU A 19 -49.41 -13.78 -4.04
CA LEU A 19 -48.04 -14.35 -4.12
C LEU A 19 -47.67 -15.05 -5.44
N SER A 20 -47.92 -14.41 -6.57
CA SER A 20 -46.93 -14.40 -7.65
C SER A 20 -46.14 -13.09 -7.60
N VAL A 21 -45.57 -12.78 -6.43
CA VAL A 21 -44.48 -11.80 -6.37
C VAL A 21 -43.26 -12.52 -6.96
N PRO A 22 -42.53 -11.92 -7.91
CA PRO A 22 -41.33 -12.53 -8.45
C PRO A 22 -40.25 -12.55 -7.36
N LEU A 23 -40.26 -13.59 -6.51
CA LEU A 23 -39.22 -13.83 -5.50
C LEU A 23 -37.82 -13.94 -6.14
N HIS A 24 -37.76 -14.39 -7.39
CA HIS A 24 -36.51 -14.62 -8.10
C HIS A 24 -35.77 -13.34 -8.53
N ALA A 25 -36.44 -12.19 -8.68
CA ALA A 25 -35.78 -10.96 -9.10
C ALA A 25 -35.20 -10.15 -7.93
N ALA A 26 -35.82 -10.24 -6.75
CA ALA A 26 -35.40 -9.52 -5.56
C ALA A 26 -34.21 -10.22 -4.87
N GLU A 27 -34.21 -11.54 -4.75
CA GLU A 27 -33.09 -12.28 -4.15
C GLU A 27 -31.80 -12.19 -4.99
N VAL A 28 -31.91 -12.28 -6.32
CA VAL A 28 -30.75 -12.19 -7.22
C VAL A 28 -30.10 -10.80 -7.14
N LYS A 29 -30.92 -9.73 -7.14
CA LYS A 29 -30.41 -8.36 -7.02
C LYS A 29 -29.73 -8.09 -5.67
N VAL A 30 -30.28 -8.62 -4.57
CA VAL A 30 -29.67 -8.49 -3.24
C VAL A 30 -28.32 -9.22 -3.15
N LEU A 31 -28.18 -10.38 -3.80
CA LEU A 31 -26.92 -11.13 -3.85
C LEU A 31 -25.87 -10.44 -4.73
N ASP A 32 -26.26 -9.88 -5.88
CA ASP A 32 -25.37 -9.13 -6.77
C ASP A 32 -24.88 -7.83 -6.08
N ASP A 33 -25.77 -7.12 -5.38
CA ASP A 33 -25.42 -5.92 -4.61
C ASP A 33 -24.49 -6.26 -3.42
N LEU A 34 -24.65 -7.44 -2.82
CA LEU A 34 -23.78 -7.93 -1.75
C LEU A 34 -22.37 -8.28 -2.27
N ASP A 35 -22.27 -9.02 -3.38
CA ASP A 35 -20.99 -9.41 -3.99
C ASP A 35 -20.19 -8.17 -4.44
N LYS A 36 -20.88 -7.20 -5.03
CA LYS A 36 -20.30 -5.88 -5.35
C LYS A 36 -19.76 -5.17 -4.11
N THR A 37 -20.53 -5.17 -3.02
CA THR A 37 -20.12 -4.52 -1.76
C THR A 37 -18.88 -5.20 -1.16
N ILE A 38 -18.86 -6.54 -1.14
CA ILE A 38 -17.71 -7.33 -0.65
C ILE A 38 -16.44 -6.98 -1.43
N HIS A 39 -16.51 -6.95 -2.76
CA HIS A 39 -15.36 -6.63 -3.61
C HIS A 39 -14.90 -5.17 -3.43
N ALA A 40 -15.84 -4.22 -3.38
CA ALA A 40 -15.51 -2.81 -3.18
C ALA A 40 -14.84 -2.58 -1.81
N ASP A 41 -15.36 -3.18 -0.75
CA ASP A 41 -14.81 -3.01 0.60
C ASP A 41 -13.45 -3.71 0.76
N ALA A 42 -13.26 -4.87 0.15
CA ALA A 42 -11.98 -5.56 0.10
C ALA A 42 -10.87 -4.75 -0.61
N ILE A 43 -11.22 -3.99 -1.66
CA ILE A 43 -10.29 -3.10 -2.35
C ILE A 43 -9.98 -1.89 -1.47
N LYS A 44 -10.98 -1.25 -0.87
CA LYS A 44 -10.81 -0.09 0.02
C LYS A 44 -9.92 -0.41 1.21
N ASP A 45 -10.14 -1.56 1.83
CA ASP A 45 -9.36 -2.07 2.95
C ASP A 45 -7.88 -2.23 2.58
N ARG A 46 -7.59 -2.87 1.43
CA ARG A 46 -6.22 -2.99 0.90
C ARG A 46 -5.58 -1.65 0.57
N CYS A 47 -6.33 -0.74 -0.04
CA CYS A 47 -5.86 0.62 -0.31
C CYS A 47 -5.48 1.35 0.99
N SER A 48 -6.33 1.24 2.03
CA SER A 48 -6.08 1.83 3.35
C SER A 48 -4.81 1.26 4.00
N ARG A 49 -4.61 -0.06 3.96
CA ARG A 49 -3.38 -0.67 4.49
C ARG A 49 -2.13 -0.24 3.74
N TYR A 50 -2.17 -0.22 2.42
CA TYR A 50 -1.08 0.30 1.60
C TYR A 50 -0.76 1.76 1.93
N GLN A 51 -1.76 2.62 2.06
CA GLN A 51 -1.58 4.03 2.46
C GLN A 51 -0.91 4.14 3.84
N GLN A 52 -1.36 3.35 4.82
CA GLN A 52 -0.77 3.35 6.16
C GLN A 52 0.68 2.87 6.15
N ALA A 53 0.99 1.82 5.40
CA ALA A 53 2.36 1.33 5.26
C ALA A 53 3.26 2.36 4.56
N SER A 54 2.78 2.97 3.48
CA SER A 54 3.49 4.01 2.73
C SER A 54 3.77 5.25 3.58
N LEU A 55 2.81 5.70 4.40
CA LEU A 55 3.00 6.82 5.33
C LEU A 55 4.02 6.46 6.43
N ALA A 56 3.96 5.24 6.96
CA ALA A 56 4.92 4.77 7.97
C ALA A 56 6.34 4.68 7.40
N LEU A 57 6.48 4.25 6.14
CA LEU A 57 7.75 4.28 5.43
C LEU A 57 8.25 5.71 5.25
N GLN A 58 7.41 6.62 4.74
CA GLN A 58 7.80 8.01 4.56
C GLN A 58 8.30 8.63 5.87
N LYS A 59 7.54 8.47 6.96
CA LYS A 59 7.95 8.96 8.28
C LYS A 59 9.29 8.36 8.73
N SER A 60 9.51 7.07 8.51
CA SER A 60 10.77 6.40 8.85
C SER A 60 11.95 6.94 8.03
N LEU A 61 11.74 7.29 6.76
CA LEU A 61 12.75 7.89 5.90
C LEU A 61 13.03 9.35 6.29
N ASP A 62 12.01 10.11 6.66
CA ASP A 62 12.17 11.47 7.18
C ASP A 62 12.99 11.47 8.48
N GLU A 63 12.77 10.47 9.34
CA GLU A 63 13.55 10.27 10.57
C GLU A 63 15.00 9.84 10.30
N LEU A 64 15.31 9.28 9.13
CA LEU A 64 16.68 8.97 8.70
C LEU A 64 17.41 10.19 8.15
N ASN A 65 16.68 11.14 7.57
CA ASN A 65 17.23 12.38 7.02
C ASN A 65 17.53 13.39 8.15
N THR A 66 18.39 12.99 9.09
CA THR A 66 18.84 13.88 10.14
C THR A 66 20.04 14.66 9.64
N ASP A 67 19.95 15.99 9.61
CA ASP A 67 21.10 16.92 9.45
C ASP A 67 22.13 16.81 10.60
N GLU A 68 21.97 15.82 11.50
CA GLU A 68 22.86 15.58 12.62
C GLU A 68 24.15 14.87 12.16
N GLU A 69 25.30 15.44 12.54
CA GLU A 69 26.60 14.83 12.30
C GLU A 69 26.75 13.49 13.03
N ILE A 70 27.12 12.44 12.29
CA ILE A 70 27.36 11.09 12.82
C ILE A 70 28.76 11.04 13.46
N SER A 71 28.88 11.65 14.64
CA SER A 71 30.18 11.87 15.33
C SER A 71 30.51 10.85 16.43
N SER A 72 29.60 9.93 16.75
CA SER A 72 29.76 8.98 17.85
C SER A 72 29.16 7.60 17.58
N ILE A 73 29.70 6.56 18.23
CA ILE A 73 29.18 5.18 18.15
C ILE A 73 27.71 5.14 18.57
N PHE A 74 27.35 5.90 19.61
CA PHE A 74 25.95 6.01 20.06
C PHE A 74 25.03 6.51 18.94
N ARG A 75 25.44 7.56 18.21
CA ARG A 75 24.68 8.07 17.06
C ARG A 75 24.66 7.07 15.91
N ILE A 76 25.77 6.40 15.60
CA ILE A 76 25.79 5.35 14.57
C ILE A 76 24.78 4.24 14.90
N ASN A 77 24.75 3.75 16.15
CA ASN A 77 23.79 2.72 16.55
C ASN A 77 22.34 3.19 16.44
N LYS A 78 22.06 4.46 16.76
CA LYS A 78 20.73 5.05 16.58
C LYS A 78 20.33 5.06 15.10
N VAL A 79 21.22 5.53 14.21
CA VAL A 79 20.95 5.58 12.77
C VAL A 79 20.81 4.18 12.18
N LEU A 80 21.63 3.21 12.59
CA LEU A 80 21.50 1.80 12.20
C LEU A 80 20.11 1.23 12.57
N ALA A 81 19.60 1.56 13.76
CA ALA A 81 18.25 1.15 14.15
C ALA A 81 17.16 1.79 13.27
N GLN A 82 17.34 3.05 12.86
CA GLN A 82 16.43 3.75 11.94
C GLN A 82 16.51 3.16 10.52
N VAL A 83 17.70 2.72 10.06
CA VAL A 83 17.86 2.01 8.79
C VAL A 83 17.06 0.71 8.82
N ALA A 84 17.26 -0.11 9.86
CA ALA A 84 16.52 -1.36 10.02
C ALA A 84 14.99 -1.15 10.12
N GLN A 85 14.55 -0.08 10.78
CA GLN A 85 13.14 0.29 10.83
C GLN A 85 12.60 0.66 9.43
N SER A 86 13.38 1.41 8.65
CA SER A 86 13.00 1.81 7.29
C SER A 86 12.94 0.63 6.34
N GLU A 87 13.88 -0.32 6.44
CA GLU A 87 13.83 -1.58 5.69
C GLU A 87 12.56 -2.39 6.01
N LYS A 88 12.19 -2.45 7.30
CA LYS A 88 10.95 -3.13 7.73
C LYS A 88 9.70 -2.43 7.17
N MET A 89 9.64 -1.10 7.20
CA MET A 89 8.50 -0.35 6.65
C MET A 89 8.43 -0.44 5.12
N MET A 90 9.58 -0.51 4.44
CA MET A 90 9.67 -0.74 3.00
C MET A 90 9.10 -2.11 2.65
N ALA A 91 9.58 -3.18 3.30
CA ALA A 91 9.07 -4.54 3.09
C ALA A 91 7.55 -4.63 3.29
N ARG A 92 7.02 -4.01 4.36
CA ARG A 92 5.58 -3.94 4.59
C ARG A 92 4.84 -3.19 3.47
N THR A 93 5.38 -2.07 3.00
CA THR A 93 4.76 -1.31 1.90
C THR A 93 4.68 -2.14 0.63
N SER A 94 5.75 -2.86 0.29
CA SER A 94 5.80 -3.77 -0.85
C SER A 94 4.80 -4.92 -0.72
N GLU A 95 4.67 -5.51 0.47
CA GLU A 95 3.71 -6.58 0.76
C GLU A 95 2.27 -6.11 0.55
N GLU A 96 1.87 -4.99 1.16
CA GLU A 96 0.52 -4.45 1.04
C GLU A 96 0.17 -4.06 -0.41
N LEU A 97 1.16 -3.53 -1.15
CA LEU A 97 0.99 -3.20 -2.56
C LEU A 97 0.85 -4.46 -3.43
N ALA A 98 1.63 -5.51 -3.14
CA ALA A 98 1.54 -6.79 -3.81
C ALA A 98 0.20 -7.49 -3.53
N GLU A 99 -0.32 -7.41 -2.30
CA GLU A 99 -1.66 -7.91 -1.96
C GLU A 99 -2.76 -7.21 -2.75
N LEU A 100 -2.70 -5.87 -2.84
CA LEU A 100 -3.64 -5.09 -3.64
C LEU A 100 -3.59 -5.50 -5.11
N ASN A 101 -2.39 -5.54 -5.70
CA ASN A 101 -2.20 -5.94 -7.08
C ASN A 101 -2.68 -7.37 -7.35
N GLY A 102 -2.33 -8.31 -6.47
CA GLY A 102 -2.73 -9.71 -6.56
C GLY A 102 -4.25 -9.86 -6.51
N TYR A 103 -4.92 -9.14 -5.61
CA TYR A 103 -6.38 -9.15 -5.51
C TYR A 103 -7.05 -8.65 -6.78
N LEU A 104 -6.60 -7.52 -7.33
CA LEU A 104 -7.15 -6.93 -8.56
C LEU A 104 -6.93 -7.83 -9.77
N THR A 105 -5.76 -8.49 -9.84
CA THR A 105 -5.41 -9.41 -10.92
C THR A 105 -6.28 -10.67 -10.87
N VAL A 106 -6.40 -11.29 -9.71
CA VAL A 106 -7.18 -12.53 -9.52
C VAL A 106 -8.67 -12.30 -9.73
N ASN A 107 -9.21 -11.15 -9.33
CA ASN A 107 -10.64 -10.87 -9.39
C ASN A 107 -11.06 -10.03 -10.61
N LYS A 108 -10.17 -9.81 -11.59
CA LYS A 108 -10.40 -8.90 -12.71
C LYS A 108 -11.76 -9.06 -13.39
N GLU A 109 -12.13 -10.29 -13.76
CA GLU A 109 -13.40 -10.58 -14.45
C GLU A 109 -14.63 -10.27 -13.59
N LYS A 110 -14.56 -10.59 -12.29
CA LYS A 110 -15.63 -10.27 -11.33
C LYS A 110 -15.77 -8.78 -11.12
N LEU A 111 -14.66 -8.05 -11.03
CA LEU A 111 -14.67 -6.59 -10.89
C LEU A 111 -15.32 -5.93 -12.12
N VAL A 112 -15.05 -6.40 -13.33
CA VAL A 112 -15.73 -5.91 -14.54
C VAL A 112 -17.23 -6.22 -14.48
N THR A 113 -17.60 -7.44 -14.12
CA THR A 113 -19.02 -7.87 -14.05
C THR A 113 -19.81 -7.07 -13.01
N ASN A 114 -19.17 -6.69 -11.90
CA ASN A 114 -19.79 -5.95 -10.80
C ASN A 114 -19.73 -4.42 -10.97
N GLY A 115 -19.24 -3.91 -12.11
CA GLY A 115 -19.13 -2.47 -12.37
C GLY A 115 -18.08 -1.78 -11.49
N LEU A 116 -17.00 -2.49 -11.15
CA LEU A 116 -15.87 -2.05 -10.31
C LEU A 116 -14.56 -1.95 -11.12
N GLU A 117 -14.65 -1.91 -12.44
CA GLU A 117 -13.51 -1.79 -13.35
C GLU A 117 -12.66 -0.55 -13.10
N MET A 118 -13.25 0.49 -12.49
CA MET A 118 -12.55 1.71 -12.10
C MET A 118 -11.35 1.46 -11.17
N PHE A 119 -11.31 0.34 -10.43
CA PHE A 119 -10.20 -0.01 -9.54
C PHE A 119 -9.07 -0.80 -10.22
N LEU A 120 -9.31 -1.39 -11.40
CA LEU A 120 -8.29 -2.16 -12.12
C LEU A 120 -6.99 -1.38 -12.40
N PRO A 121 -7.01 -0.06 -12.67
CA PRO A 121 -5.78 0.71 -12.84
C PRO A 121 -4.85 0.68 -11.62
N LEU A 122 -5.34 0.44 -10.40
CA LEU A 122 -4.51 0.35 -9.18
C LEU A 122 -3.45 -0.77 -9.28
N ALA A 123 -3.67 -1.80 -10.11
CA ALA A 123 -2.69 -2.85 -10.37
C ALA A 123 -1.38 -2.30 -10.97
N LYS A 124 -1.45 -1.20 -11.74
CA LYS A 124 -0.28 -0.56 -12.36
C LYS A 124 0.72 -0.01 -11.35
N LEU A 125 0.29 0.30 -10.12
CA LEU A 125 1.15 0.87 -9.08
C LEU A 125 2.34 -0.03 -8.77
N ASN A 126 2.10 -1.35 -8.68
CA ASN A 126 3.13 -2.32 -8.34
C ASN A 126 4.09 -2.60 -9.50
N ASP A 127 3.57 -2.71 -10.73
CA ASP A 127 4.35 -3.20 -11.87
C ASP A 127 5.12 -2.09 -12.61
N VAL A 128 4.51 -0.91 -12.82
CA VAL A 128 5.09 0.14 -13.67
C VAL A 128 5.83 1.20 -12.87
N GLY A 129 5.38 1.49 -11.63
CA GLY A 129 5.89 2.63 -10.87
C GLY A 129 6.75 2.27 -9.65
N TYR A 130 6.28 1.39 -8.76
CA TYR A 130 6.88 1.25 -7.43
C TYR A 130 8.15 0.41 -7.39
N LYS A 131 8.24 -0.68 -8.17
CA LYS A 131 9.41 -1.61 -8.16
C LYS A 131 10.75 -0.91 -8.36
N GLY A 132 10.83 0.02 -9.33
CA GLY A 132 12.09 0.74 -9.59
C GLY A 132 12.50 1.65 -8.42
N TYR A 133 11.53 2.24 -7.73
CA TYR A 133 11.77 3.01 -6.51
C TYR A 133 12.19 2.12 -5.34
N GLU A 134 11.50 1.00 -5.14
CA GLU A 134 11.81 0.01 -4.10
C GLU A 134 13.25 -0.51 -4.24
N GLU A 135 13.65 -0.92 -5.44
CA GLU A 135 15.01 -1.42 -5.71
C GLU A 135 16.07 -0.36 -5.40
N ALA A 136 15.84 0.89 -5.80
CA ALA A 136 16.77 1.98 -5.54
C ALA A 136 16.84 2.32 -4.04
N LEU A 137 15.70 2.34 -3.34
CA LEU A 137 15.64 2.57 -1.90
C LEU A 137 16.34 1.45 -1.13
N LYS A 138 16.15 0.19 -1.53
CA LYS A 138 16.85 -0.95 -0.94
C LYS A 138 18.37 -0.84 -1.09
N ALA A 139 18.84 -0.46 -2.29
CA ALA A 139 20.27 -0.25 -2.54
C ALA A 139 20.85 0.90 -1.69
N TYR A 140 20.10 2.00 -1.55
CA TYR A 140 20.46 3.11 -0.66
C TYR A 140 20.58 2.67 0.80
N LEU A 141 19.55 2.01 1.36
CA LEU A 141 19.56 1.56 2.76
C LEU A 141 20.70 0.58 3.03
N ALA A 142 20.97 -0.34 2.10
CA ALA A 142 22.08 -1.29 2.20
C ALA A 142 23.44 -0.58 2.17
N ALA A 143 23.66 0.35 1.23
CA ALA A 143 24.91 1.10 1.15
C ALA A 143 25.14 1.97 2.39
N PHE A 144 24.07 2.56 2.94
CA PHE A 144 24.15 3.34 4.16
C PHE A 144 24.50 2.46 5.37
N ASN A 145 23.88 1.28 5.48
CA ASN A 145 24.18 0.29 6.52
C ASN A 145 25.65 -0.14 6.47
N ASP A 146 26.15 -0.55 5.29
CA ASP A 146 27.56 -0.94 5.08
C ASP A 146 28.52 0.14 5.59
N MET A 147 28.26 1.40 5.21
CA MET A 147 29.08 2.55 5.62
C MET A 147 29.05 2.78 7.14
N LEU A 148 27.87 2.69 7.75
CA LEU A 148 27.67 2.88 9.18
C LEU A 148 28.33 1.78 10.01
N GLU A 149 28.16 0.51 9.65
CA GLU A 149 28.79 -0.61 10.35
C GLU A 149 30.32 -0.58 10.23
N TYR A 150 30.84 -0.18 9.06
CA TYR A 150 32.27 0.06 8.90
C TYR A 150 32.77 1.18 9.82
N SER A 151 32.05 2.31 9.84
CA SER A 151 32.39 3.48 10.65
C SER A 151 32.37 3.15 12.14
N LYS A 152 31.39 2.38 12.60
CA LYS A 152 31.28 1.89 13.98
C LYS A 152 32.46 0.99 14.36
N SER A 153 32.81 0.05 13.49
CA SER A 153 33.87 -0.91 13.74
C SER A 153 35.26 -0.28 13.72
N ASN A 154 35.45 0.80 12.97
CA ASN A 154 36.75 1.44 12.75
C ASN A 154 36.85 2.88 13.32
N MET A 155 35.90 3.31 14.15
CA MET A 155 35.82 4.70 14.63
C MET A 155 37.14 5.24 15.21
N PRO A 156 37.89 4.51 16.07
CA PRO A 156 39.16 5.00 16.58
C PRO A 156 40.21 5.24 15.48
N ALA A 157 40.27 4.36 14.47
CA ALA A 157 41.20 4.45 13.36
C ALA A 157 40.86 5.62 12.42
N LEU A 158 39.57 5.80 12.14
CA LEU A 158 39.07 6.93 11.34
C LEU A 158 39.34 8.27 12.03
N ARG A 159 39.13 8.36 13.35
CA ARG A 159 39.39 9.58 14.15
C ARG A 159 40.85 10.03 14.13
N VAL A 160 41.80 9.09 14.10
CA VAL A 160 43.23 9.41 14.01
C VAL A 160 43.74 9.45 12.57
N GLY A 161 42.85 9.33 11.58
CA GLY A 161 43.17 9.46 10.15
C GLY A 161 44.06 8.36 9.60
N ARG A 162 43.88 7.10 10.04
CA ARG A 162 44.65 5.98 9.47
C ARG A 162 44.29 5.78 8.00
N LYS A 163 45.31 5.86 7.14
CA LYS A 163 45.13 5.89 5.68
C LYS A 163 44.32 4.71 5.13
N ALA A 164 44.61 3.48 5.55
CA ALA A 164 43.93 2.30 5.02
C ALA A 164 42.43 2.30 5.33
N GLU A 165 42.07 2.67 6.57
CA GLU A 165 40.68 2.75 7.00
C GLU A 165 39.94 3.95 6.39
N MET A 166 40.62 5.07 6.19
CA MET A 166 40.09 6.23 5.46
C MET A 166 39.82 5.88 4.00
N ASP A 167 40.78 5.27 3.29
CA ASP A 167 40.62 4.88 1.89
C ASP A 167 39.44 3.88 1.74
N ALA A 168 39.26 2.96 2.69
CA ALA A 168 38.12 2.03 2.71
C ALA A 168 36.77 2.74 3.02
N TYR A 169 36.77 3.67 3.98
CA TYR A 169 35.60 4.50 4.27
C TYR A 169 35.18 5.33 3.06
N ASP A 170 36.12 6.00 2.39
CA ASP A 170 35.86 6.84 1.22
C ASP A 170 35.21 6.04 0.07
N ASN A 171 35.63 4.78 -0.12
CA ASN A 171 35.01 3.87 -1.07
C ASN A 171 33.55 3.54 -0.69
N LEU A 172 33.27 3.28 0.59
CA LEU A 172 31.91 3.03 1.07
C LEU A 172 31.04 4.28 0.98
N TYR A 173 31.59 5.43 1.35
CA TYR A 173 30.92 6.73 1.22
C TYR A 173 30.57 7.04 -0.24
N SER A 174 31.50 6.78 -1.18
CA SER A 174 31.24 6.94 -2.62
C SER A 174 30.11 6.03 -3.11
N ARG A 175 30.04 4.78 -2.64
CA ARG A 175 28.92 3.86 -2.93
C ARG A 175 27.60 4.36 -2.36
N TYR A 176 27.63 4.88 -1.13
CA TYR A 176 26.46 5.49 -0.50
C TYR A 176 25.95 6.69 -1.29
N VAL A 177 26.82 7.64 -1.68
CA VAL A 177 26.46 8.82 -2.48
C VAL A 177 25.82 8.40 -3.81
N ALA A 178 26.43 7.46 -4.54
CA ALA A 178 25.87 6.97 -5.79
C ALA A 178 24.50 6.29 -5.61
N ALA A 179 24.29 5.59 -4.49
CA ALA A 179 23.00 4.98 -4.17
C ALA A 179 21.94 6.03 -3.79
N THR A 180 22.33 7.08 -3.07
CA THR A 180 21.47 8.23 -2.74
C THR A 180 21.00 8.95 -4.01
N ASP A 181 21.92 9.25 -4.94
CA ASP A 181 21.57 9.91 -6.20
C ASP A 181 20.56 9.07 -7.00
N ARG A 182 20.83 7.77 -7.13
CA ARG A 182 19.94 6.83 -7.82
C ARG A 182 18.57 6.73 -7.13
N GLN A 183 18.52 6.73 -5.80
CA GLN A 183 17.28 6.72 -5.04
C GLN A 183 16.49 8.01 -5.27
N GLY A 184 17.15 9.18 -5.30
CA GLY A 184 16.53 10.47 -5.58
C GLY A 184 15.91 10.55 -6.99
N GLU A 185 16.63 10.06 -8.00
CA GLU A 185 16.10 9.93 -9.36
C GLU A 185 14.88 9.00 -9.41
N ALA A 186 14.96 7.83 -8.77
CA ALA A 186 13.87 6.87 -8.75
C ALA A 186 12.63 7.42 -8.01
N TYR A 187 12.83 8.15 -6.90
CA TYR A 187 11.77 8.83 -6.17
C TYR A 187 11.08 9.89 -7.02
N THR A 188 11.84 10.67 -7.79
CA THR A 188 11.28 11.69 -8.69
C THR A 188 10.45 11.03 -9.79
N ARG A 189 10.94 9.95 -10.42
CA ARG A 189 10.18 9.19 -11.43
C ARG A 189 8.90 8.59 -10.85
N TRP A 190 8.98 8.01 -9.66
CA TRP A 190 7.81 7.47 -8.96
C TRP A 190 6.78 8.56 -8.63
N SER A 191 7.25 9.71 -8.14
CA SER A 191 6.38 10.84 -7.82
C SER A 191 5.69 11.40 -9.08
N GLN A 192 6.42 11.53 -10.18
CA GLN A 192 5.85 11.93 -11.47
C GLN A 192 4.83 10.91 -11.97
N PHE A 193 5.14 9.62 -11.89
CA PHE A 193 4.19 8.56 -12.23
C PHE A 193 2.90 8.67 -11.41
N LEU A 194 2.97 8.93 -10.10
CA LEU A 194 1.78 9.11 -9.26
C LEU A 194 0.97 10.35 -9.70
N LEU A 195 1.63 11.45 -10.04
CA LEU A 195 0.96 12.65 -10.54
C LEU A 195 0.19 12.35 -11.84
N ASP A 196 0.85 11.72 -12.81
CA ASP A 196 0.26 11.36 -14.09
C ASP A 196 -0.89 10.35 -13.90
N PHE A 197 -0.69 9.37 -13.00
CA PHE A 197 -1.71 8.39 -12.64
C PHE A 197 -2.96 9.05 -12.07
N PHE A 198 -2.83 10.05 -11.19
CA PHE A 198 -3.98 10.76 -10.64
C PHE A 198 -4.62 11.73 -11.61
N GLN A 199 -3.92 12.18 -12.65
CA GLN A 199 -4.52 12.93 -13.74
C GLN A 199 -5.36 12.01 -14.64
N GLU A 200 -4.87 10.81 -14.94
CA GLU A 200 -5.58 9.80 -15.73
C GLU A 200 -6.77 9.19 -14.96
N TYR A 201 -6.62 8.98 -13.64
CA TYR A 201 -7.63 8.33 -12.79
C TYR A 201 -7.98 9.17 -11.55
N PRO A 202 -8.63 10.34 -11.70
CA PRO A 202 -8.90 11.25 -10.59
C PRO A 202 -9.82 10.64 -9.52
N LEU A 203 -10.71 9.73 -9.90
CA LEU A 203 -11.61 9.02 -8.97
C LEU A 203 -10.87 8.07 -8.02
N LEU A 204 -9.63 7.68 -8.34
CA LEU A 204 -8.81 6.82 -7.49
C LEU A 204 -8.03 7.58 -6.43
N ARG A 205 -7.92 8.91 -6.57
CA ARG A 205 -7.16 9.77 -5.65
C ARG A 205 -7.57 9.58 -4.18
N PRO A 206 -8.86 9.53 -3.79
CA PRO A 206 -9.24 9.35 -2.39
C PRO A 206 -8.76 8.03 -1.76
N TYR A 207 -8.44 7.02 -2.56
CA TYR A 207 -8.00 5.70 -2.10
C TYR A 207 -6.49 5.57 -1.98
N LEU A 208 -5.72 6.54 -2.52
CA LEU A 208 -4.26 6.49 -2.53
C LEU A 208 -3.61 7.76 -1.98
N GLU A 209 -4.28 8.91 -2.09
CA GLU A 209 -3.80 10.18 -1.56
C GLU A 209 -3.85 10.16 -0.04
N GLN A 210 -2.69 10.33 0.56
CA GLN A 210 -2.53 10.45 2.00
C GLN A 210 -3.08 11.82 2.40
N LYS A 211 -4.36 11.90 2.80
CA LYS A 211 -4.81 13.09 3.49
C LYS A 211 -4.14 13.10 4.87
N PRO A 212 -3.44 14.18 5.26
CA PRO A 212 -3.13 14.35 6.67
C PRO A 212 -4.46 14.27 7.40
N LYS A 213 -4.56 13.41 8.42
CA LYS A 213 -5.66 13.50 9.39
C LYS A 213 -5.64 14.96 9.83
N LYS A 214 -6.66 15.73 9.44
CA LYS A 214 -6.96 16.96 10.17
C LYS A 214 -7.09 16.48 11.60
N GLU A 215 -6.15 16.88 12.44
CA GLU A 215 -6.35 16.80 13.88
C GLU A 215 -7.70 17.45 14.11
N GLU A 216 -8.68 16.65 14.51
CA GLU A 216 -9.89 17.13 15.14
C GLU A 216 -9.45 17.73 16.48
N MET A 217 -8.84 18.91 16.41
CA MET A 217 -8.71 19.82 17.55
C MET A 217 -10.11 20.39 17.77
N SER A 218 -10.92 19.57 18.44
CA SER A 218 -11.96 20.02 19.35
C SER A 218 -11.33 20.58 20.62
#